data_AF-A0AAN8FGN4-F1
#
_entry.id   AF-A0AAN8FGN4-F1
#
_cell.length_a   1.000
_cell.length_b   1.000
_cell.length_c   1.000
_cell.angle_alpha   90.00
_cell.angle_beta   90.00
_cell.angle_gamma   90.00
#
_symmetry.space_group_name_H-M   'P 1'
#
loop_
_entity.id
_entity.type
_entity.pdbx_description
1 polymer ?
#
loop_
_entity_poly.entity_id
_entity_poly.type
_entity_poly.pdbx_seq_one_letter_code
_entity_poly.pdbx_strand_id
1 'polypeptide(L)'
;AEKNLKFAVIKKQWSDADNDQLDEAVRAEFRRAHEENQRFSQKIARLPNGSAWKNDRMEQLRRWQTIPALTYTTVSLDDDIKFAINDTSERSVPSKAPVLHWTPVPLEMEVQLLVRLAFPLVTPDQTTFIDICRSIAPHFNTNYQWMSGILLTSDPIRLHVERVSQSEIELAARVCVDELEEEQASAPAKLLWPYVAVALRHMLNHLDEHQFLQYAIELIPYGSSFFNPPHPARVFDLALFMGTACEYGKVAFRNNDHIHNVDLDKLLPGEFPIPYLIYRTAWI
;
A
#
# COMPACT_ATOMS: atom_id res chain seq x y z
N ALA A 1 -10.64 11.43 -17.19
CA ALA A 1 -10.34 12.85 -17.47
C ALA A 1 -8.85 13.18 -17.25
N GLU A 2 -7.92 12.25 -17.53
CA GLU A 2 -6.49 12.39 -17.21
C GLU A 2 -5.67 12.89 -18.42
N LYS A 3 -6.07 14.00 -19.03
CA LYS A 3 -5.24 14.65 -20.05
C LYS A 3 -4.31 15.65 -19.39
N ASN A 4 -3.09 15.20 -19.12
CA ASN A 4 -1.96 15.93 -18.55
C ASN A 4 -2.07 16.14 -17.04
N LEU A 5 -1.38 15.30 -16.28
CA LEU A 5 -0.92 15.62 -14.94
C LEU A 5 -0.14 16.96 -15.04
N LYS A 6 -0.80 18.06 -14.68
CA LYS A 6 -0.28 19.42 -14.70
C LYS A 6 -0.12 19.90 -13.27
N PHE A 7 1.13 20.05 -12.84
CA PHE A 7 1.43 20.53 -11.51
C PHE A 7 1.79 22.01 -11.56
N ALA A 8 1.30 22.79 -10.60
CA ALA A 8 1.73 24.16 -10.41
C ALA A 8 2.74 24.18 -9.26
N VAL A 9 3.97 24.61 -9.54
CA VAL A 9 4.99 24.81 -8.50
C VAL A 9 5.04 26.29 -8.21
N ILE A 10 4.77 26.65 -6.95
CA ILE A 10 4.62 28.04 -6.54
C ILE A 10 5.86 28.45 -5.74
N LYS A 11 6.51 29.54 -6.15
CA LYS A 11 7.62 30.16 -5.42
C LYS A 11 7.46 31.68 -5.46
N LYS A 12 7.96 32.39 -4.45
CA LYS A 12 7.89 33.86 -4.42
C LYS A 12 8.57 34.49 -5.64
N GLN A 13 9.78 34.04 -5.94
CA GLN A 13 10.52 34.45 -7.14
C GLN A 13 11.28 33.23 -7.67
N TRP A 14 11.19 33.03 -8.98
CA TRP A 14 11.95 32.02 -9.70
C TRP A 14 13.20 32.66 -10.29
N SER A 15 14.35 32.04 -10.09
CA SER A 15 15.55 32.29 -10.89
C SER A 15 15.72 31.18 -11.94
N ASP A 16 16.56 31.41 -12.94
CA ASP A 16 16.89 30.38 -13.94
C ASP A 16 17.48 29.12 -13.27
N ALA A 17 18.33 29.30 -12.26
CA ALA A 17 18.89 28.20 -11.48
C ALA A 17 17.82 27.39 -10.72
N ASP A 18 16.74 28.03 -10.25
CA ASP A 18 15.64 27.32 -9.60
C ASP A 18 14.82 26.50 -10.60
N ASN A 19 14.62 27.03 -11.80
CA ASN A 19 13.94 26.30 -12.87
C ASN A 19 14.76 25.08 -13.29
N ASP A 20 16.07 25.25 -13.49
CA ASP A 20 16.99 24.15 -13.83
C ASP A 20 16.99 23.07 -12.73
N GLN A 21 17.02 23.49 -11.46
CA GLN A 21 16.99 22.56 -10.33
C GLN A 21 15.65 21.80 -10.25
N LEU A 22 14.53 22.48 -10.49
CA LEU A 22 13.21 21.85 -10.52
C LEU A 22 13.10 20.86 -11.68
N ASP A 23 13.57 21.24 -12.87
CA ASP A 23 13.62 20.38 -14.05
C ASP A 23 14.40 19.10 -13.77
N GLU A 24 15.60 19.23 -13.17
CA GLU A 24 16.44 18.09 -12.84
C GLU A 24 15.80 17.23 -11.74
N ALA A 25 15.18 17.83 -10.73
CA ALA A 25 14.47 17.09 -9.68
C ALA A 25 13.31 16.27 -10.26
N VAL A 26 12.48 16.87 -11.11
CA VAL A 26 11.37 16.16 -11.78
C VAL A 26 11.91 15.02 -12.64
N ARG A 27 12.96 15.26 -13.46
CA ARG A 27 13.58 14.21 -14.29
C ARG A 27 14.20 13.09 -13.44
N ALA A 28 14.85 13.43 -12.34
CA ALA A 28 15.44 12.45 -11.42
C ALA A 28 14.37 11.54 -10.81
N GLU A 29 13.25 12.09 -10.33
CA GLU A 29 12.15 11.29 -9.77
C GLU A 29 11.50 10.37 -10.82
N PHE A 30 11.30 10.84 -12.06
CA PHE A 30 10.80 9.97 -13.14
C PHE A 30 11.76 8.83 -13.49
N ARG A 31 13.06 9.13 -13.57
CA ARG A 31 14.07 8.10 -13.80
C ARG A 31 14.06 7.07 -12.67
N ARG A 32 14.01 7.51 -11.42
CA ARG A 32 13.93 6.64 -10.24
C ARG A 32 12.71 5.71 -10.31
N ALA A 33 11.52 6.25 -10.54
CA ALA A 33 10.30 5.46 -10.67
C ALA A 33 10.36 4.46 -11.84
N HIS A 34 10.93 4.87 -12.98
CA HIS A 34 11.11 3.99 -14.13
C HIS A 34 12.07 2.83 -13.83
N GLU A 35 13.21 3.12 -13.18
CA GLU A 35 14.17 2.11 -12.76
C GLU A 35 13.56 1.12 -11.74
N GLU A 36 12.78 1.61 -10.79
CA GLU A 36 12.06 0.77 -9.82
C GLU A 36 11.07 -0.17 -10.52
N ASN A 37 10.25 0.35 -11.44
CA ASN A 37 9.34 -0.46 -12.26
C ASN A 37 10.07 -1.50 -13.11
N GLN A 38 11.23 -1.14 -13.68
CA GLN A 38 12.04 -2.07 -14.48
C GLN A 38 12.61 -3.20 -13.61
N ARG A 39 13.18 -2.87 -12.44
CA ARG A 39 13.65 -3.85 -11.46
C ARG A 39 12.53 -4.77 -11.02
N PHE A 40 11.33 -4.22 -10.81
CA PHE A 40 10.14 -4.98 -10.44
C PHE A 40 9.71 -5.96 -11.53
N SER A 41 9.63 -5.47 -12.77
CA SER A 41 9.30 -6.28 -13.95
C SER A 41 10.27 -7.44 -14.13
N GLN A 42 11.56 -7.21 -13.92
CA GLN A 42 12.59 -8.26 -13.99
C GLN A 42 12.40 -9.34 -12.91
N LYS A 43 11.97 -8.98 -11.70
CA LYS A 43 11.69 -9.95 -10.62
C LYS A 43 10.49 -10.83 -10.99
N ILE A 44 9.38 -10.23 -11.42
CA ILE A 44 8.18 -10.97 -11.81
C ILE A 44 8.44 -11.86 -13.04
N ALA A 45 9.20 -11.37 -14.02
CA ALA A 45 9.53 -12.13 -15.22
C ALA A 45 10.26 -13.46 -14.93
N ARG A 46 11.03 -13.54 -13.84
CA ARG A 46 11.76 -14.75 -13.41
C ARG A 46 10.87 -15.86 -12.83
N LEU A 47 9.63 -15.56 -12.47
CA LEU A 47 8.67 -16.59 -12.09
C LEU A 47 8.33 -17.46 -13.31
N PRO A 48 7.84 -18.69 -13.15
CA PRO A 48 7.41 -19.52 -14.28
C PRO A 48 6.33 -18.83 -15.14
N ASN A 49 6.24 -19.23 -16.41
CA ASN A 49 5.20 -18.74 -17.32
C ASN A 49 3.93 -19.60 -17.19
N GLY A 50 2.77 -19.05 -17.55
CA GLY A 50 1.52 -19.82 -17.68
C GLY A 50 0.41 -19.41 -16.72
N SER A 51 0.67 -18.51 -15.77
CA SER A 51 -0.36 -17.96 -14.89
C SER A 51 -0.93 -16.66 -15.44
N ALA A 52 -2.27 -16.53 -15.45
CA ALA A 52 -2.96 -15.35 -15.98
C ALA A 52 -2.51 -14.05 -15.27
N TRP A 53 -2.47 -14.08 -13.94
CA TRP A 53 -2.05 -12.95 -13.11
C TRP A 53 -0.67 -12.38 -13.45
N LYS A 54 0.27 -13.24 -13.85
CA LYS A 54 1.63 -12.81 -14.19
C LYS A 54 1.59 -11.99 -15.47
N ASN A 55 0.81 -12.44 -16.46
CA ASN A 55 0.64 -11.72 -17.72
C ASN A 55 0.01 -10.35 -17.48
N ASP A 56 -1.00 -10.32 -16.64
CA ASP A 56 -1.75 -9.12 -16.28
C ASP A 56 -0.92 -8.10 -15.52
N ARG A 57 -0.17 -8.54 -14.49
CA ARG A 57 0.76 -7.66 -13.78
C ARG A 57 1.89 -7.17 -14.69
N MET A 58 2.41 -8.03 -15.57
CA MET A 58 3.43 -7.62 -16.55
C MET A 58 2.88 -6.60 -17.56
N GLU A 59 1.61 -6.73 -17.96
CA GLU A 59 0.94 -5.77 -18.83
C GLU A 59 0.76 -4.40 -18.14
N GLN A 60 0.30 -4.39 -16.89
CA GLN A 60 0.21 -3.16 -16.09
C GLN A 60 1.58 -2.46 -15.97
N LEU A 61 2.64 -3.22 -15.65
CA LEU A 61 4.01 -2.68 -15.55
C LEU A 61 4.51 -2.12 -16.88
N ARG A 62 4.19 -2.76 -18.02
CA ARG A 62 4.51 -2.23 -19.35
C ARG A 62 3.79 -0.92 -19.63
N ARG A 63 2.51 -0.81 -19.27
CA ARG A 63 1.76 0.46 -19.42
C ARG A 63 2.40 1.57 -18.60
N TRP A 64 2.84 1.27 -17.37
CA TRP A 64 3.53 2.25 -16.53
C TRP A 64 4.88 2.72 -17.09
N GLN A 65 5.57 1.90 -17.89
CA GLN A 65 6.78 2.32 -18.60
C GLN A 65 6.50 3.32 -19.73
N THR A 66 5.26 3.40 -20.21
CA THR A 66 4.84 4.32 -21.29
C THR A 66 4.23 5.63 -20.78
N ILE A 67 4.22 5.85 -19.46
CA ILE A 67 3.65 7.07 -18.88
C ILE A 67 4.49 8.28 -19.32
N PRO A 68 3.87 9.31 -19.92
CA PRO A 68 4.59 10.50 -20.36
C PRO A 68 5.17 11.24 -19.16
N ALA A 69 6.29 11.94 -19.38
CA ALA A 69 6.90 12.77 -18.36
C ALA A 69 5.91 13.81 -17.81
N LEU A 70 6.03 14.12 -16.52
CA LEU A 70 5.21 15.13 -15.87
C LEU A 70 5.34 16.48 -16.56
N THR A 71 4.20 17.12 -16.78
CA THR A 71 4.16 18.52 -17.25
C THR A 71 3.91 19.39 -16.03
N TYR A 72 4.70 20.43 -15.83
CA TYR A 72 4.48 21.38 -14.74
C TYR A 72 4.57 22.82 -15.23
N THR A 73 3.98 23.72 -14.46
CA THR A 73 4.01 25.16 -14.66
C THR A 73 4.57 25.80 -13.40
N THR A 74 5.55 26.69 -13.54
CA THR A 74 6.02 27.52 -12.42
C THR A 74 5.16 28.77 -12.30
N VAL A 75 4.79 29.10 -11.07
CA VAL A 75 3.97 30.27 -10.73
C VAL A 75 4.76 31.12 -9.75
N SER A 76 4.94 32.40 -10.08
CA SER A 76 5.47 33.41 -9.16
C SER A 76 4.34 33.97 -8.31
N LEU A 77 4.55 34.03 -6.99
CA LEU A 77 3.67 34.79 -6.10
C LEU A 77 4.06 36.28 -6.19
N ASP A 78 3.29 37.05 -6.95
CA ASP A 78 3.19 38.48 -6.69
C ASP A 78 2.40 38.69 -5.39
N ASP A 79 2.73 39.74 -4.63
CA ASP A 79 2.25 39.99 -3.25
C ASP A 79 0.70 40.10 -3.10
N ASP A 80 -0.08 39.94 -4.17
CA ASP A 80 -1.54 40.10 -4.22
C ASP A 80 -2.37 38.80 -4.38
N ILE A 81 -1.76 37.60 -4.47
CA ILE A 81 -2.55 36.36 -4.59
C ILE A 81 -3.04 35.89 -3.21
N LYS A 82 -4.24 36.34 -2.82
CA LYS A 82 -5.02 35.73 -1.74
C LYS A 82 -5.63 34.42 -2.24
N PHE A 83 -5.05 33.28 -1.88
CA PHE A 83 -5.67 31.97 -2.06
C PHE A 83 -6.92 31.85 -1.18
N ALA A 84 -8.08 32.17 -1.73
CA ALA A 84 -9.36 31.78 -1.15
C ALA A 84 -9.62 30.31 -1.50
N ILE A 85 -9.14 29.40 -0.66
CA ILE A 85 -9.59 28.01 -0.69
C ILE A 85 -10.99 28.01 -0.08
N ASN A 86 -12.01 28.20 -0.93
CA ASN A 86 -13.40 27.99 -0.56
C ASN A 86 -13.63 26.48 -0.44
N ASP A 87 -13.49 25.97 0.78
CA ASP A 87 -13.85 24.61 1.14
C ASP A 87 -15.37 24.50 1.25
N THR A 88 -16.04 24.31 0.11
CA THR A 88 -17.48 24.10 0.05
C THR A 88 -17.84 22.64 0.29
N SER A 89 -18.17 22.35 1.56
CA SER A 89 -19.11 21.33 2.03
C SER A 89 -18.93 19.87 1.60
N GLU A 90 -18.18 19.11 2.40
CA GLU A 90 -18.53 17.76 2.86
C GLU A 90 -18.19 17.68 4.36
N ARG A 91 -18.80 16.76 5.13
CA ARG A 91 -18.54 16.60 6.58
C ARG A 91 -17.04 16.69 6.87
N SER A 92 -16.63 17.73 7.60
CA SER A 92 -15.21 17.95 7.87
C SER A 92 -14.67 16.80 8.71
N VAL A 93 -13.83 15.99 8.09
CA VAL A 93 -13.12 14.91 8.77
C VAL A 93 -12.07 15.56 9.71
N PRO A 94 -11.94 15.12 10.97
CA PRO A 94 -10.96 15.69 11.89
C PRO A 94 -9.54 15.64 11.32
N SER A 95 -8.75 16.68 11.55
CA SER A 95 -7.38 16.73 11.04
C SER A 95 -6.39 15.85 11.81
N LYS A 96 -6.68 15.59 13.08
CA LYS A 96 -5.84 14.79 13.98
C LYS A 96 -6.50 13.47 14.30
N ALA A 97 -5.67 12.43 14.39
CA ALA A 97 -6.07 11.16 14.98
C ALA A 97 -6.50 11.34 16.45
N PRO A 98 -7.44 10.52 16.95
CA PRO A 98 -7.74 10.47 18.36
C PRO A 98 -6.64 9.70 19.09
N VAL A 99 -6.79 9.50 20.40
CA VAL A 99 -5.94 8.54 21.12
C VAL A 99 -6.37 7.13 20.71
N LEU A 100 -5.61 6.49 19.83
CA LEU A 100 -5.97 5.21 19.22
C LEU A 100 -5.54 3.98 20.04
N HIS A 101 -4.69 4.16 21.07
CA HIS A 101 -3.99 3.05 21.72
C HIS A 101 -3.34 2.08 20.71
N TRP A 102 -2.84 2.64 19.60
CA TRP A 102 -2.23 1.93 18.49
C TRP A 102 -0.76 2.33 18.37
N THR A 103 0.10 1.35 18.16
CA THR A 103 1.55 1.53 17.95
C THR A 103 1.95 1.05 16.55
N PRO A 104 3.00 1.59 15.91
CA PRO A 104 3.43 1.09 14.60
C PRO A 104 3.88 -0.38 14.62
N VAL A 105 4.60 -0.78 15.67
CA VAL A 105 5.04 -2.15 15.91
C VAL A 105 4.06 -2.82 16.89
N PRO A 106 3.57 -4.04 16.61
CA PRO A 106 2.71 -4.75 17.53
C PRO A 106 3.43 -5.09 18.85
N LEU A 107 2.65 -5.20 19.91
CA LEU A 107 3.12 -5.72 21.19
C LEU A 107 3.43 -7.22 21.08
N GLU A 108 4.13 -7.77 22.06
CA GLU A 108 4.60 -9.17 22.04
C GLU A 108 3.46 -10.19 21.87
N MET A 109 2.29 -9.92 22.45
CA MET A 109 1.10 -10.77 22.38
C MET A 109 0.21 -10.47 21.17
N GLU A 110 0.60 -9.52 20.32
CA GLU A 110 -0.18 -9.11 19.15
C GLU A 110 0.42 -9.68 17.86
N VAL A 111 -0.45 -10.23 17.02
CA VAL A 111 -0.09 -10.60 15.65
C VAL A 111 -0.62 -9.54 14.71
N GLN A 112 0.23 -9.10 13.78
CA GLN A 112 -0.14 -8.09 12.78
C GLN A 112 0.22 -8.54 11.37
N LEU A 113 -0.74 -8.35 10.46
CA LEU A 113 -0.51 -8.37 9.02
C LEU A 113 -0.61 -6.93 8.52
N LEU A 114 0.50 -6.43 7.98
CA LEU A 114 0.55 -5.10 7.39
C LEU A 114 0.73 -5.23 5.88
N VAL A 115 -0.16 -4.58 5.12
CA VAL A 115 -0.02 -4.40 3.68
C VAL A 115 0.31 -2.94 3.42
N ARG A 116 1.45 -2.67 2.78
CA ARG A 116 1.89 -1.31 2.43
C ARG A 116 1.79 -1.10 0.93
N LEU A 117 1.17 0.00 0.53
CA LEU A 117 1.23 0.48 -0.84
C LEU A 117 2.24 1.61 -0.90
N ALA A 118 3.31 1.39 -1.67
CA ALA A 118 4.35 2.37 -1.93
C ALA A 118 4.14 2.99 -3.31
N PHE A 119 4.04 4.32 -3.35
CA PHE A 119 3.77 5.13 -4.53
C PHE A 119 5.06 5.87 -4.92
N PRO A 120 5.81 5.37 -5.92
CA PRO A 120 7.11 5.96 -6.27
C PRO A 120 7.02 7.40 -6.79
N LEU A 121 5.87 7.83 -7.31
CA LEU A 121 5.67 9.18 -7.85
C LEU A 121 4.69 10.01 -7.02
N VAL A 122 3.45 9.54 -6.90
CA VAL A 122 2.38 10.31 -6.25
C VAL A 122 1.38 9.35 -5.61
N THR A 123 1.00 9.62 -4.36
CA THR A 123 -0.14 8.95 -3.71
C THR A 123 -1.46 9.48 -4.29
N PRO A 124 -2.59 8.78 -4.07
CA PRO A 124 -3.91 9.34 -4.34
C PRO A 124 -4.08 10.73 -3.71
N ASP A 125 -4.96 11.57 -4.24
CA ASP A 125 -5.28 12.84 -3.59
C ASP A 125 -6.11 12.64 -2.31
N GLN A 126 -6.34 13.70 -1.54
CA GLN A 126 -7.06 13.62 -0.27
C GLN A 126 -8.50 13.12 -0.43
N THR A 127 -9.17 13.49 -1.51
CA THR A 127 -10.55 13.08 -1.79
C THR A 127 -10.60 11.58 -2.08
N THR A 128 -9.76 11.09 -3.01
CA THR A 128 -9.69 9.67 -3.35
C THR A 128 -9.39 8.81 -2.11
N PHE A 129 -8.51 9.25 -1.21
CA PHE A 129 -8.22 8.49 0.01
C PHE A 129 -9.36 8.48 1.03
N ILE A 130 -10.06 9.61 1.20
CA ILE A 130 -11.25 9.65 2.05
C ILE A 130 -12.31 8.70 1.50
N ASP A 131 -12.49 8.65 0.17
CA ASP A 131 -13.44 7.75 -0.47
C ASP A 131 -13.05 6.27 -0.33
N ILE A 132 -11.76 5.94 -0.46
CA ILE A 132 -11.24 4.60 -0.14
C ILE A 132 -11.62 4.22 1.30
N CYS A 133 -11.28 5.05 2.29
CA CYS A 133 -11.59 4.79 3.71
C CYS A 133 -13.10 4.62 3.94
N ARG A 134 -13.91 5.50 3.33
CA ARG A 134 -15.39 5.48 3.40
C ARG A 134 -15.98 4.22 2.79
N SER A 135 -15.37 3.68 1.73
CA SER A 135 -15.81 2.43 1.09
C SER A 135 -15.49 1.17 1.90
N ILE A 136 -14.48 1.23 2.78
CA ILE A 136 -14.08 0.12 3.66
C ILE A 136 -14.94 0.08 4.93
N ALA A 137 -15.31 1.25 5.45
CA ALA A 137 -16.02 1.40 6.72
C ALA A 137 -17.28 0.51 6.92
N PRO A 138 -18.14 0.27 5.91
CA PRO A 138 -19.33 -0.58 6.07
C PRO A 138 -19.05 -2.06 6.37
N HIS A 139 -17.79 -2.51 6.24
CA HIS A 139 -17.39 -3.89 6.50
C HIS A 139 -16.95 -4.15 7.95
N PHE A 140 -17.08 -3.15 8.83
CA PHE A 140 -16.68 -3.21 10.23
C PHE A 140 -17.79 -2.72 11.16
N ASN A 141 -17.75 -3.15 12.43
CA ASN A 141 -18.77 -2.80 13.42
C ASN A 141 -18.67 -1.33 13.83
N THR A 142 -17.44 -0.84 14.05
CA THR A 142 -17.21 0.56 14.36
C THR A 142 -16.05 1.11 13.56
N ASN A 143 -16.05 2.43 13.37
CA ASN A 143 -14.98 3.13 12.69
C ASN A 143 -14.77 4.52 13.28
N TYR A 144 -13.54 5.00 13.21
CA TYR A 144 -13.15 6.36 13.53
C TYR A 144 -12.23 6.89 12.44
N GLN A 145 -12.62 7.95 11.74
CA GLN A 145 -11.89 8.50 10.60
C GLN A 145 -11.32 9.89 10.91
N TRP A 146 -10.11 10.17 10.41
CA TRP A 146 -9.44 11.48 10.37
C TRP A 146 -8.82 11.69 8.97
N MET A 147 -8.26 12.88 8.70
CA MET A 147 -7.75 13.21 7.36
C MET A 147 -6.70 12.22 6.85
N SER A 148 -5.82 11.75 7.72
CA SER A 148 -4.72 10.86 7.33
C SER A 148 -5.02 9.38 7.54
N GLY A 149 -6.20 8.98 8.04
CA GLY A 149 -6.47 7.58 8.30
C GLY A 149 -7.84 7.24 8.87
N ILE A 150 -8.05 5.96 9.08
CA ILE A 150 -9.24 5.40 9.70
C ILE A 150 -8.84 4.20 10.56
N LEU A 151 -9.39 4.13 11.78
CA LEU A 151 -9.36 2.93 12.62
C LEU A 151 -10.71 2.24 12.52
N LEU A 152 -10.68 0.94 12.23
CA LEU A 152 -11.83 0.09 12.00
C LEU A 152 -11.79 -1.07 12.99
N THR A 153 -12.90 -1.37 13.66
CA THR A 153 -12.95 -2.46 14.64
C THR A 153 -14.09 -3.42 14.36
N SER A 154 -13.78 -4.71 14.51
CA SER A 154 -14.74 -5.82 14.48
C SER A 154 -14.16 -6.90 15.39
N ASP A 155 -14.55 -6.87 16.66
CA ASP A 155 -13.90 -7.62 17.74
C ASP A 155 -13.70 -9.11 17.37
N PRO A 156 -12.48 -9.67 17.58
CA PRO A 156 -11.31 -9.08 18.25
C PRO A 156 -10.36 -8.30 17.32
N ILE A 157 -10.77 -8.02 16.08
CA ILE A 157 -9.90 -7.51 15.03
C ILE A 157 -9.93 -5.99 14.95
N ARG A 158 -8.75 -5.39 14.79
CA ARG A 158 -8.58 -3.96 14.52
C ARG A 158 -7.83 -3.80 13.21
N LEU A 159 -8.36 -2.98 12.30
CA LEU A 159 -7.70 -2.58 11.06
C LEU A 159 -7.43 -1.08 11.10
N HIS A 160 -6.17 -0.71 10.92
CA HIS A 160 -5.74 0.67 10.79
C HIS A 160 -5.34 0.94 9.34
N VAL A 161 -5.98 1.92 8.70
CA VAL A 161 -5.57 2.39 7.37
C VAL A 161 -5.05 3.81 7.49
N GLU A 162 -3.79 4.04 7.13
CA GLU A 162 -3.12 5.32 7.37
C GLU A 162 -2.21 5.72 6.21
N ARG A 163 -2.20 7.02 5.90
CA ARG A 163 -1.13 7.69 5.15
C ARG A 163 0.04 7.97 6.07
N VAL A 164 0.99 7.05 6.10
CA VAL A 164 2.17 7.15 6.97
C VAL A 164 3.22 8.11 6.41
N SER A 165 3.20 8.36 5.10
CA SER A 165 4.05 9.34 4.42
C SER A 165 3.38 9.90 3.17
N GLN A 166 4.07 10.81 2.46
CA GLN A 166 3.62 11.32 1.17
C GLN A 166 3.68 10.30 0.03
N SER A 167 4.30 9.14 0.28
CA SER A 167 4.51 8.09 -0.72
C SER A 167 3.98 6.73 -0.27
N GLU A 168 3.36 6.63 0.91
CA GLU A 168 2.99 5.32 1.49
C GLU A 168 1.62 5.36 2.17
N ILE A 169 0.84 4.33 1.89
CA ILE A 169 -0.40 4.01 2.61
C ILE A 169 -0.24 2.62 3.21
N GLU A 170 -0.57 2.47 4.49
CA GLU A 170 -0.51 1.19 5.20
C GLU A 170 -1.91 0.72 5.59
N LEU A 171 -2.14 -0.58 5.47
CA LEU A 171 -3.29 -1.31 6.00
C LEU A 171 -2.75 -2.31 7.02
N ALA A 172 -2.87 -2.00 8.31
CA ALA A 172 -2.36 -2.84 9.39
C ALA A 172 -3.52 -3.48 10.15
N ALA A 173 -3.71 -4.79 9.96
CA ALA A 173 -4.69 -5.58 10.71
C ALA A 173 -4.00 -6.27 11.89
N ARG A 174 -4.61 -6.20 13.06
CA ARG A 174 -4.05 -6.71 14.31
C ARG A 174 -5.08 -7.46 15.16
N VAL A 175 -4.59 -8.45 15.89
CA VAL A 175 -5.33 -9.21 16.90
C VAL A 175 -4.42 -9.52 18.08
N CYS A 176 -4.97 -9.44 19.30
CA CYS A 176 -4.29 -9.87 20.53
C CYS A 176 -4.52 -11.38 20.73
N VAL A 177 -3.45 -12.17 20.78
CA VAL A 177 -3.54 -13.64 20.87
C VAL A 177 -4.11 -14.09 22.23
N ASP A 178 -3.90 -13.31 23.30
CA ASP A 178 -4.44 -13.61 24.63
C ASP A 178 -5.97 -13.46 24.72
N GLU A 179 -6.58 -12.76 23.76
CA GLU A 179 -8.03 -12.57 23.68
C GLU A 179 -8.70 -13.66 22.82
N LEU A 180 -7.92 -14.61 22.28
CA LEU A 180 -8.39 -15.64 21.36
C LEU A 180 -8.64 -16.99 22.05
N GLU A 181 -9.58 -17.75 21.51
CA GLU A 181 -9.76 -19.17 21.85
C GLU A 181 -8.57 -20.01 21.33
N GLU A 182 -8.34 -21.20 21.89
CA GLU A 182 -7.16 -22.04 21.60
C GLU A 182 -7.02 -22.36 20.10
N GLU A 183 -8.13 -22.68 19.43
CA GLU A 183 -8.15 -22.94 17.99
C GLU A 183 -7.77 -21.70 17.18
N GLN A 184 -8.21 -20.51 17.61
CA GLN A 184 -7.93 -19.24 16.96
C GLN A 184 -6.48 -18.78 17.17
N ALA A 185 -5.94 -19.00 18.38
CA ALA A 185 -4.57 -18.69 18.74
C ALA A 185 -3.53 -19.52 17.96
N SER A 186 -3.92 -20.71 17.47
CA SER A 186 -3.05 -21.54 16.63
C SER A 186 -2.75 -20.94 15.24
N ALA A 187 -3.68 -20.14 14.70
CA ALA A 187 -3.58 -19.54 13.37
C ALA A 187 -4.26 -18.15 13.31
N PRO A 188 -3.78 -17.15 14.06
CA PRO A 188 -4.44 -15.84 14.20
C PRO A 188 -4.56 -15.08 12.87
N ALA A 189 -3.64 -15.32 11.93
CA ALA A 189 -3.72 -14.75 10.58
C ALA A 189 -5.02 -15.12 9.84
N LYS A 190 -5.65 -16.25 10.18
CA LYS A 190 -6.94 -16.68 9.60
C LYS A 190 -8.06 -15.69 9.89
N LEU A 191 -8.00 -15.03 11.05
CA LEU A 191 -8.96 -14.00 11.44
C LEU A 191 -8.65 -12.65 10.77
N LEU A 192 -7.38 -12.35 10.54
CA LEU A 192 -6.94 -11.07 9.98
C LEU A 192 -7.21 -10.94 8.48
N TRP A 193 -6.93 -12.00 7.72
CA TRP A 193 -6.95 -11.95 6.26
C TRP A 193 -8.28 -11.52 5.63
N PRO A 194 -9.47 -11.95 6.12
CA PRO A 194 -10.74 -11.48 5.57
C PRO A 194 -10.86 -9.95 5.56
N TYR A 195 -10.42 -9.30 6.64
CA TYR A 195 -10.45 -7.84 6.79
C TYR A 195 -9.39 -7.16 5.93
N VAL A 196 -8.16 -7.71 5.89
CA VAL A 196 -7.09 -7.21 5.01
C VAL A 196 -7.50 -7.31 3.54
N ALA A 197 -8.07 -8.45 3.12
CA ALA A 197 -8.46 -8.69 1.73
C ALA A 197 -9.61 -7.79 1.29
N VAL A 198 -10.61 -7.56 2.15
CA VAL A 198 -11.68 -6.59 1.87
C VAL A 198 -11.12 -5.19 1.73
N ALA A 199 -10.29 -4.74 2.67
CA ALA A 199 -9.74 -3.39 2.63
C ALA A 199 -8.82 -3.17 1.40
N LEU A 200 -7.93 -4.13 1.12
CA LEU A 200 -7.05 -4.10 -0.05
C LEU A 200 -7.86 -4.08 -1.35
N ARG A 201 -8.90 -4.91 -1.48
CA ARG A 201 -9.78 -4.90 -2.67
C ARG A 201 -10.41 -3.54 -2.91
N HIS A 202 -10.96 -2.92 -1.87
CA HIS A 202 -11.60 -1.62 -1.99
C HIS A 202 -10.61 -0.52 -2.34
N MET A 203 -9.41 -0.58 -1.77
CA MET A 203 -8.33 0.33 -2.13
C MET A 203 -7.96 0.18 -3.62
N LEU A 204 -7.63 -1.03 -4.06
CA LEU A 204 -7.20 -1.28 -5.45
C LEU A 204 -8.27 -0.88 -6.47
N ASN A 205 -9.55 -1.16 -6.21
CA ASN A 205 -10.64 -0.74 -7.09
C ASN A 205 -10.64 0.78 -7.35
N HIS A 206 -10.36 1.61 -6.34
CA HIS A 206 -10.27 3.06 -6.53
C HIS A 206 -8.97 3.45 -7.23
N LEU A 207 -7.85 2.77 -6.94
CA LEU A 207 -6.58 3.06 -7.61
C LEU A 207 -6.63 2.73 -9.11
N ASP A 208 -7.39 1.71 -9.51
CA ASP A 208 -7.53 1.29 -10.90
C ASP A 208 -8.31 2.31 -11.76
N GLU A 209 -9.10 3.20 -11.13
CA GLU A 209 -9.70 4.35 -11.81
C GLU A 209 -8.64 5.38 -12.25
N HIS A 210 -7.43 5.30 -11.68
CA HIS A 210 -6.28 6.16 -11.93
C HIS A 210 -5.16 5.39 -12.65
N GLN A 211 -5.29 5.22 -13.96
CA GLN A 211 -4.42 4.34 -14.77
C GLN A 211 -2.93 4.70 -14.71
N PHE A 212 -2.60 5.94 -14.34
CA PHE A 212 -1.24 6.45 -14.24
C PHE A 212 -0.65 6.45 -12.83
N LEU A 213 -1.43 6.03 -11.83
CA LEU A 213 -0.95 5.90 -10.46
C LEU A 213 -0.10 4.64 -10.33
N GLN A 214 1.21 4.82 -10.21
CA GLN A 214 2.14 3.71 -10.05
C GLN A 214 2.21 3.31 -8.58
N TYR A 215 2.20 2.00 -8.30
CA TYR A 215 2.35 1.48 -6.94
C TYR A 215 2.96 0.08 -6.88
N ALA A 216 3.68 -0.17 -5.80
CA ALA A 216 4.10 -1.49 -5.34
C ALA A 216 3.30 -1.87 -4.09
N ILE A 217 3.00 -3.16 -3.93
CA ILE A 217 2.28 -3.67 -2.76
C ILE A 217 3.23 -4.58 -2.00
N GLU A 218 3.44 -4.30 -0.73
CA GLU A 218 4.29 -5.06 0.16
C GLU A 218 3.46 -5.76 1.24
N LEU A 219 3.84 -6.99 1.59
CA LEU A 219 3.35 -7.73 2.74
C LEU A 219 4.41 -7.71 3.84
N ILE A 220 4.01 -7.32 5.04
CA ILE A 220 4.87 -7.28 6.22
C ILE A 220 4.18 -8.07 7.34
N PRO A 221 4.49 -9.37 7.50
CA PRO A 221 4.06 -10.14 8.65
C PRO A 221 4.88 -9.72 9.86
N TYR A 222 4.20 -9.34 10.94
CA TYR A 222 4.81 -9.14 12.25
C TYR A 222 4.40 -10.28 13.18
N GLY A 223 5.41 -11.03 13.63
CA GLY A 223 5.21 -12.20 14.46
C GLY A 223 6.34 -13.19 14.25
N SER A 224 7.01 -13.57 15.34
CA SER A 224 8.11 -14.54 15.32
C SER A 224 7.66 -15.93 14.85
N SER A 225 6.39 -16.25 15.03
CA SER A 225 5.78 -17.54 14.68
C SER A 225 5.69 -17.80 13.17
N PHE A 226 5.82 -16.77 12.32
CA PHE A 226 5.75 -16.90 10.86
C PHE A 226 7.07 -17.36 10.22
N PHE A 227 8.17 -17.42 10.97
CA PHE A 227 9.50 -17.62 10.40
C PHE A 227 10.30 -18.71 11.13
N ASN A 228 11.03 -19.52 10.38
CA ASN A 228 11.93 -20.53 10.91
C ASN A 228 13.33 -20.46 10.25
N PRO A 229 14.40 -20.08 10.98
CA PRO A 229 14.41 -19.69 12.40
C PRO A 229 13.61 -18.39 12.67
N PRO A 230 13.23 -18.10 13.92
CA PRO A 230 12.41 -16.93 14.27
C PRO A 230 12.98 -15.61 13.76
N HIS A 231 12.11 -14.72 13.30
CA HIS A 231 12.44 -13.38 12.82
C HIS A 231 11.30 -12.43 13.19
N PRO A 232 11.55 -11.17 13.61
CA PRO A 232 10.47 -10.31 14.12
C PRO A 232 9.46 -9.90 13.03
N ALA A 233 9.96 -9.47 11.87
CA ALA A 233 9.14 -9.09 10.72
C ALA A 233 9.98 -9.06 9.44
N ARG A 234 9.35 -9.21 8.27
CA ARG A 234 10.05 -9.09 6.98
C ARG A 234 9.15 -8.47 5.92
N VAL A 235 9.70 -7.54 5.15
CA VAL A 235 9.03 -6.98 3.98
C VAL A 235 9.17 -7.92 2.80
N PHE A 236 8.04 -8.26 2.18
CA PHE A 236 7.98 -9.01 0.94
C PHE A 236 7.22 -8.20 -0.10
N ASP A 237 7.66 -8.25 -1.35
CA ASP A 237 6.78 -7.88 -2.46
C ASP A 237 5.60 -8.86 -2.51
N LEU A 238 4.36 -8.37 -2.47
CA LEU A 238 3.17 -9.20 -2.37
C LEU A 238 3.02 -10.12 -3.58
N ALA A 239 3.21 -9.60 -4.79
CA ALA A 239 3.04 -10.36 -6.03
C ALA A 239 4.08 -11.49 -6.14
N LEU A 240 5.35 -11.19 -5.86
CA LEU A 240 6.43 -12.17 -5.83
C LEU A 240 6.23 -13.20 -4.72
N PHE A 241 5.84 -12.77 -3.52
CA PHE A 241 5.58 -13.65 -2.39
C PHE A 241 4.48 -14.65 -2.72
N MET A 242 3.32 -14.14 -3.13
CA MET A 242 2.14 -14.94 -3.42
C MET A 242 2.38 -15.83 -4.63
N GLY A 243 3.03 -15.32 -5.69
CA GLY A 243 3.42 -16.12 -6.85
C GLY A 243 4.38 -17.26 -6.50
N THR A 244 5.38 -17.00 -5.65
CA THR A 244 6.33 -18.02 -5.19
C THR A 244 5.65 -19.06 -4.30
N ALA A 245 4.79 -18.62 -3.38
CA ALA A 245 4.01 -19.51 -2.52
C ALA A 245 3.07 -20.41 -3.34
N CYS A 246 2.35 -19.85 -4.32
CA CYS A 246 1.44 -20.59 -5.19
C CYS A 246 2.14 -21.65 -6.02
N GLU A 247 3.28 -21.31 -6.60
CA GLU A 247 3.98 -22.16 -7.57
C GLU A 247 4.82 -23.25 -6.88
N TYR A 248 5.49 -22.90 -5.78
CA TYR A 248 6.47 -23.78 -5.14
C TYR A 248 6.02 -24.34 -3.80
N GLY A 249 4.92 -23.85 -3.23
CA GLY A 249 4.45 -24.23 -1.89
C GLY A 249 5.40 -23.84 -0.77
N LYS A 250 6.36 -22.93 -1.03
CA LYS A 250 7.35 -22.48 -0.05
C LYS A 250 7.87 -21.09 -0.36
N VAL A 251 8.18 -20.32 0.67
CA VAL A 251 8.88 -19.03 0.56
C VAL A 251 10.00 -19.00 1.60
N ALA A 252 11.17 -18.52 1.19
CA ALA A 252 12.30 -18.33 2.09
C ALA A 252 13.08 -17.07 1.71
N PHE A 253 13.78 -16.49 2.69
CA PHE A 253 14.66 -15.35 2.48
C PHE A 253 15.96 -15.51 3.28
N ARG A 254 17.01 -14.81 2.85
CA ARG A 254 18.29 -14.76 3.56
C ARG A 254 18.39 -13.47 4.36
N ASN A 255 18.81 -13.57 5.63
CA ASN A 255 19.19 -12.45 6.47
C ASN A 255 20.40 -12.85 7.34
N ASN A 256 21.44 -12.02 7.41
CA ASN A 256 22.66 -12.27 8.19
C ASN A 256 23.19 -13.71 8.03
N ASP A 257 23.35 -14.16 6.78
CA ASP A 257 23.77 -15.52 6.39
C ASP A 257 22.87 -16.69 6.80
N HIS A 258 21.75 -16.43 7.48
CA HIS A 258 20.74 -17.42 7.81
C HIS A 258 19.62 -17.44 6.76
N ILE A 259 19.13 -18.64 6.45
CA ILE A 259 17.94 -18.82 5.61
C ILE A 259 16.74 -18.97 6.55
N HIS A 260 15.78 -18.06 6.43
CA HIS A 260 14.51 -18.10 7.13
C HIS A 260 13.43 -18.60 6.18
N ASN A 261 12.80 -19.72 6.52
CA ASN A 261 11.61 -20.22 5.85
C ASN A 261 10.37 -19.54 6.42
N VAL A 262 9.42 -19.21 5.56
CA VAL A 262 8.12 -18.68 5.97
C VAL A 262 7.17 -19.84 6.20
N ASP A 263 6.55 -19.88 7.37
CA ASP A 263 5.50 -20.85 7.72
C ASP A 263 4.20 -20.43 7.03
N LEU A 264 3.96 -20.96 5.82
CA LEU A 264 2.82 -20.60 5.00
C LEU A 264 1.50 -21.06 5.62
N ASP A 265 1.48 -22.14 6.39
CA ASP A 265 0.25 -22.61 7.04
C ASP A 265 -0.19 -21.65 8.15
N LYS A 266 0.76 -21.02 8.84
CA LYS A 266 0.45 -19.98 9.83
C LYS A 266 0.18 -18.62 9.22
N LEU A 267 0.91 -18.25 8.16
CA LEU A 267 0.78 -16.93 7.55
C LEU A 267 -0.40 -16.86 6.58
N LEU A 268 -0.68 -17.93 5.82
CA LEU A 268 -1.78 -18.03 4.85
C LEU A 268 -2.71 -19.23 5.18
N PRO A 269 -3.30 -19.30 6.38
CA PRO A 269 -4.05 -20.47 6.83
C PRO A 269 -5.32 -20.74 6.00
N GLY A 270 -5.52 -22.01 5.64
CA GLY A 270 -6.71 -22.53 4.94
C GLY A 270 -6.60 -22.51 3.42
N GLU A 271 -7.73 -22.72 2.72
CA GLU A 271 -7.86 -22.44 1.27
C GLU A 271 -7.94 -20.93 1.03
N PHE A 272 -7.05 -20.15 1.65
CA PHE A 272 -6.94 -18.75 1.26
C PHE A 272 -6.57 -18.77 -0.22
N PRO A 273 -7.42 -18.27 -1.13
CA PRO A 273 -7.11 -18.37 -2.53
C PRO A 273 -6.02 -17.34 -2.75
N ILE A 274 -4.77 -17.79 -2.63
CA ILE A 274 -3.58 -17.13 -3.15
C ILE A 274 -3.88 -16.63 -4.58
N PRO A 275 -4.63 -17.38 -5.44
CA PRO A 275 -5.22 -16.83 -6.65
C PRO A 275 -6.10 -15.59 -6.45
N TYR A 276 -7.04 -15.50 -5.52
CA TYR A 276 -7.98 -14.38 -5.44
C TYR A 276 -7.33 -13.02 -5.13
N LEU A 277 -6.31 -12.97 -4.24
CA LEU A 277 -5.52 -11.76 -4.01
C LEU A 277 -4.60 -11.42 -5.21
N ILE A 278 -4.07 -12.44 -5.87
CA ILE A 278 -3.21 -12.32 -7.05
C ILE A 278 -4.02 -11.92 -8.31
N TYR A 279 -5.23 -12.44 -8.49
CA TYR A 279 -6.06 -12.27 -9.68
C TYR A 279 -6.85 -10.96 -9.62
N ARG A 280 -7.18 -10.43 -8.44
CA ARG A 280 -7.78 -9.08 -8.33
C ARG A 280 -6.77 -7.93 -8.21
N THR A 281 -5.51 -8.20 -7.88
CA THR A 281 -4.42 -7.22 -8.09
C THR A 281 -4.00 -7.12 -9.56
N ALA A 282 -4.61 -7.94 -10.42
CA ALA A 282 -4.29 -8.08 -11.83
C ALA A 282 -5.58 -8.19 -12.64
N TRP A 283 -6.43 -7.15 -12.61
CA TRP A 283 -7.73 -6.94 -13.32
C TRP A 283 -9.02 -7.10 -12.50
N ILE A 284 -9.85 -6.05 -12.59
CA ILE A 284 -11.04 -6.06 -13.44
C ILE A 284 -10.74 -5.22 -14.69
#